data_AF-A0A368FPE2-F1
#
_entry.id   AF-A0A368FPE2-F1
#
_cell.length_a   1.000
_cell.length_b   1.000
_cell.length_c   1.000
_cell.angle_alpha   90.00
_cell.angle_beta   90.00
_cell.angle_gamma   90.00
#
_symmetry.space_group_name_H-M   'P 1'
#
loop_
_entity.id
_entity.type
_entity.pdbx_description
1 polymer ?
#
loop_
_entity_poly.entity_id
_entity_poly.type
_entity_poly.pdbx_seq_one_letter_code
_entity_poly.pdbx_strand_id
1 'polypeptide(L)'
;MILKVRKQLQQIAQDCGMRVTSCGAQREKLRQALACGLFMNVCEYDRGEDRYRLLVKPSTSLKIHPSSGLCRTLSGPQIYMRG
;
A
#
# COMPACT_ATOMS: atom_id res chain seq x y z
N MET A 1 -6.42 -9.98 -18.48
CA MET A 1 -5.82 -10.84 -17.43
C MET A 1 -6.32 -10.48 -16.04
N ILE A 2 -6.23 -9.21 -15.61
CA ILE A 2 -6.68 -8.73 -14.28
C ILE A 2 -8.13 -9.10 -13.93
N LEU A 3 -9.06 -9.00 -14.89
CA LEU A 3 -10.47 -9.36 -14.66
C LEU A 3 -10.67 -10.85 -14.34
N LYS A 4 -9.82 -11.75 -14.87
CA LYS A 4 -9.88 -13.18 -14.56
C LYS A 4 -9.40 -13.44 -13.13
N VAL A 5 -8.26 -12.85 -12.75
CA VAL A 5 -7.71 -12.94 -11.38
C VAL A 5 -8.71 -12.41 -10.35
N ARG A 6 -9.36 -11.27 -10.64
CA ARG A 6 -10.38 -10.71 -9.74
C ARG A 6 -11.57 -11.66 -9.52
N LYS A 7 -12.07 -12.32 -10.57
CA LYS A 7 -13.15 -13.32 -10.46
C LYS A 7 -12.71 -14.53 -9.64
N GLN A 8 -11.49 -15.01 -9.85
CA GLN A 8 -10.94 -16.15 -9.09
C GLN A 8 -10.80 -15.82 -7.60
N LEU A 9 -10.23 -14.66 -7.27
CA LEU A 9 -10.10 -14.21 -5.88
C LEU A 9 -11.47 -14.01 -5.20
N GLN A 10 -12.46 -13.52 -5.94
CA GLN A 10 -13.82 -13.37 -5.43
C GLN A 10 -14.46 -14.73 -5.11
N GLN A 11 -14.28 -15.73 -5.97
CA GLN A 11 -14.78 -17.08 -5.72
C GLN A 11 -14.12 -17.68 -4.46
N ILE A 12 -12.80 -17.62 -4.36
CA ILE A 12 -12.05 -18.13 -3.20
C ILE A 12 -12.52 -17.45 -1.90
N ALA A 13 -12.72 -16.13 -1.93
CA ALA A 13 -13.21 -15.41 -0.76
C ALA A 13 -14.59 -15.91 -0.32
N GLN A 14 -15.50 -16.18 -1.26
CA GLN A 14 -16.82 -16.74 -0.99
C GLN A 14 -16.72 -18.16 -0.41
N ASP A 15 -15.87 -19.01 -0.99
CA ASP A 15 -15.64 -20.38 -0.54
C ASP A 15 -15.07 -20.41 0.89
N CYS A 16 -14.27 -19.41 1.26
CA CYS A 16 -13.74 -19.22 2.61
C CYS A 16 -14.75 -18.54 3.58
N GLY A 17 -15.99 -18.28 3.16
CA GLY A 17 -17.00 -17.60 3.98
C GLY A 17 -16.74 -16.11 4.21
N MET A 18 -15.85 -15.48 3.44
CA MET A 18 -15.58 -14.05 3.54
C MET A 18 -16.67 -13.24 2.82
N ARG A 19 -17.25 -12.27 3.53
CA ARG A 19 -18.23 -11.36 2.93
C ARG A 19 -17.54 -10.32 2.05
N VAL A 20 -17.84 -10.34 0.75
CA VAL A 20 -17.39 -9.30 -0.18
C VAL A 20 -18.21 -8.02 0.05
N THR A 21 -17.55 -6.95 0.47
CA THR A 21 -18.19 -5.64 0.73
C THR A 21 -17.46 -4.52 0.01
N SER A 22 -18.15 -3.39 -0.21
CA SER A 22 -17.56 -2.17 -0.74
C SER A 22 -17.58 -1.06 0.31
N CYS A 23 -16.51 -0.24 0.37
CA CYS A 23 -16.44 0.93 1.23
C CYS A 23 -16.99 2.21 0.57
N GLY A 24 -17.46 2.14 -0.68
CA GLY A 24 -17.93 3.32 -1.42
C GLY A 24 -16.86 4.42 -1.49
N ALA A 25 -17.25 5.66 -1.18
CA ALA A 25 -16.35 6.82 -1.18
C ALA A 25 -15.44 6.92 0.07
N GLN A 26 -15.58 6.02 1.06
CA GLN A 26 -14.83 6.05 2.32
C GLN A 26 -13.40 5.54 2.11
N ARG A 27 -12.54 6.38 1.51
CA ARG A 27 -11.14 6.05 1.20
C ARG A 27 -10.30 5.69 2.42
N GLU A 28 -10.68 6.12 3.61
CA GLU A 28 -9.99 5.76 4.86
C GLU A 28 -10.02 4.24 5.11
N LYS A 29 -11.17 3.59 4.94
CA LYS A 29 -11.30 2.13 5.10
C LYS A 29 -10.40 1.36 4.14
N LEU A 30 -10.26 1.87 2.90
CA LEU A 30 -9.33 1.30 1.93
C LEU A 30 -7.87 1.45 2.38
N ARG A 31 -7.48 2.62 2.91
CA ARG A 31 -6.13 2.84 3.44
C ARG A 31 -5.85 1.95 4.66
N GLN A 32 -6.81 1.79 5.56
CA GLN A 32 -6.70 0.92 6.73
C GLN A 32 -6.52 -0.55 6.30
N ALA A 33 -7.32 -1.04 5.36
CA ALA A 33 -7.18 -2.41 4.84
C ALA A 33 -5.80 -2.65 4.20
N LEU A 34 -5.29 -1.68 3.43
CA LEU A 34 -3.94 -1.73 2.87
C LEU A 34 -2.88 -1.73 3.97
N ALA A 35 -3.03 -0.88 5.00
CA ALA A 35 -2.11 -0.83 6.13
C ALA A 35 -2.07 -2.17 6.87
N CYS A 36 -3.21 -2.83 7.11
CA CYS A 36 -3.24 -4.15 7.74
C CYS A 36 -2.43 -5.20 6.97
N GLY A 37 -2.51 -5.21 5.65
CA GLY A 37 -1.80 -6.20 4.82
C GLY A 37 -0.34 -5.84 4.52
N LEU A 38 0.00 -4.55 4.51
CA LEU A 38 1.29 -4.05 4.02
C LEU A 38 2.09 -3.28 5.09
N PHE A 39 1.75 -3.41 6.38
CA PHE A 39 2.40 -2.68 7.47
C PHE A 39 3.91 -2.85 7.52
N MET A 40 4.44 -4.01 7.10
CA MET A 40 5.87 -4.28 7.04
C MET A 40 6.60 -3.47 5.96
N ASN A 41 5.87 -2.89 5.00
CA ASN A 41 6.44 -2.07 3.93
C ASN A 41 6.23 -0.57 4.15
N VAL A 42 5.96 -0.15 5.39
CA VAL A 42 5.80 1.27 5.70
C VAL A 42 7.18 1.95 5.71
N CYS A 43 7.24 3.14 5.12
CA CYS A 43 8.38 4.02 5.19
C CYS A 43 7.97 5.42 5.69
N GLU A 44 8.92 6.08 6.33
CA GLU A 44 8.80 7.48 6.76
C GLU A 44 9.79 8.34 6.00
N TYR A 45 9.43 9.60 5.76
CA TYR A 45 10.30 10.55 5.10
C TYR A 45 11.25 11.19 6.12
N ASP A 46 12.56 10.96 5.96
CA ASP A 46 13.59 11.70 6.69
C ASP A 46 13.96 12.97 5.93
N ARG A 47 13.67 14.11 6.56
CA ARG A 47 14.00 15.45 6.06
C ARG A 47 15.50 15.74 6.06
N GLY A 48 16.27 15.14 6.95
CA GLY A 48 17.72 15.34 7.03
C GLY A 48 18.45 14.73 5.83
N GLU A 49 17.97 13.60 5.31
CA GLU A 49 18.59 12.89 4.19
C GLU A 49 17.84 13.04 2.85
N ASP A 50 16.70 13.73 2.84
CA ASP A 50 15.80 13.84 1.68
C ASP A 50 15.43 12.47 1.07
N ARG A 51 15.14 11.51 1.95
CA ARG A 51 14.88 10.11 1.57
C ARG A 51 13.83 9.49 2.46
N TYR A 52 13.13 8.48 1.94
CA TYR A 52 12.29 7.63 2.76
C TYR A 52 13.12 6.52 3.40
N ARG A 53 12.83 6.14 4.64
CA ARG A 53 13.43 4.98 5.31
C ARG A 53 12.35 3.98 5.69
N LEU A 54 12.61 2.70 5.50
CA LEU A 54 11.67 1.65 5.93
C LEU A 54 11.62 1.58 7.46
N LEU A 55 10.42 1.48 8.02
CA LEU A 55 10.25 1.37 9.48
C LEU A 55 10.79 0.04 10.02
N VAL A 56 10.59 -1.06 9.29
CA VAL A 56 11.08 -2.39 9.69
C VAL A 56 12.58 -2.56 9.55
N LYS A 57 13.23 -1.74 8.70
CA LYS A 57 14.67 -1.77 8.46
C LYS A 57 15.17 -0.35 8.13
N PRO A 58 15.42 0.48 9.16
CA PRO A 58 15.79 1.90 8.97
C PRO A 58 17.05 2.10 8.13
N SER A 59 17.97 1.13 8.10
CA SER A 59 19.15 1.16 7.24
C SER A 59 18.84 1.12 5.73
N THR A 60 17.58 0.90 5.35
CA THR A 60 17.14 0.85 3.95
C THR A 60 16.52 2.17 3.56
N SER A 61 17.26 2.95 2.77
CA SER A 61 16.77 4.19 2.17
C SER A 61 16.08 3.93 0.83
N LEU A 62 14.99 4.64 0.56
CA LEU A 62 14.14 4.53 -0.61
C LEU A 62 13.86 5.93 -1.19
N LYS A 63 13.55 5.97 -2.49
CA LYS A 63 12.93 7.12 -3.16
C LYS A 63 11.67 6.67 -3.86
N ILE A 64 10.67 7.55 -3.91
CA ILE A 64 9.47 7.30 -4.70
C ILE A 64 9.87 7.35 -6.19
N HIS A 65 9.54 6.30 -6.93
CA HIS A 65 9.89 6.20 -8.35
C HIS A 65 9.12 7.25 -9.18
N PRO A 66 9.71 7.83 -10.26
CA PRO A 66 9.07 8.87 -11.07
C PRO A 66 7.74 8.50 -11.72
N SER A 67 7.48 7.20 -11.93
CA SER A 67 6.19 6.72 -12.44
C SER A 67 5.04 6.84 -11.43
N SER A 68 5.34 7.03 -10.15
CA SER A 68 4.32 7.20 -9.12
C SER A 68 3.73 8.61 -9.17
N GLY A 69 2.41 8.70 -9.04
CA GLY A 69 1.71 9.99 -8.88
C GLY A 69 2.14 10.78 -7.63
N LEU A 70 2.84 10.15 -6.67
CA LEU A 70 3.34 10.77 -5.45
C LEU A 70 4.80 11.24 -5.54
N CYS A 71 5.49 11.03 -6.67
CA CYS A 71 6.93 11.34 -6.78
C CYS A 71 7.30 12.79 -6.45
N ARG A 72 6.37 13.73 -6.68
CA ARG A 72 6.57 15.17 -6.42
C ARG A 72 5.99 15.64 -5.10
N THR A 73 5.45 14.74 -4.29
CA THR A 73 4.75 15.10 -3.05
C THR A 73 5.51 14.55 -1.86
N LEU A 74 6.20 15.43 -1.15
CA LEU A 74 6.76 15.13 0.16
C LEU A 74 5.62 15.14 1.17
N SER A 75 5.21 13.95 1.60
CA SER A 75 4.16 13.80 2.61
C SER A 75 4.60 12.74 3.62
N GLY A 76 3.86 12.59 4.72
CA GLY A 76 4.24 11.78 5.88
C GLY A 76 4.39 10.26 5.59
N PRO A 77 4.06 9.38 6.54
CA PRO A 77 4.26 7.94 6.36
C PRO A 77 3.59 7.39 5.09
N GLN A 78 4.30 6.53 4.37
CA GLN A 78 3.83 5.91 3.13
C GLN A 78 3.92 4.39 3.18
N ILE A 79 2.98 3.71 2.51
CA ILE A 79 3.09 2.28 2.24
C ILE A 79 3.82 2.11 0.91
N TYR A 80 4.97 1.45 0.95
CA TYR A 80 5.74 1.11 -0.24
C TYR A 80 5.32 -0.26 -0.79
N MET A 81 5.23 -0.38 -2.11
CA MET A 81 5.11 -1.67 -2.79
C MET A 81 6.29 -1.82 -3.75
N ARG A 82 7.01 -2.94 -3.66
CA ARG A 82 7.98 -3.32 -4.70
C ARG A 82 7.19 -3.70 -5.95
N GLY A 83 7.42 -2.97 -7.05
CA GLY A 83 6.96 -3.32 -8.38
C GLY A 83 7.81 -4.43 -8.99
#